data_AF-A0A945R0B3-F1
#
_entry.id   AF-A0A945R0B3-F1
#
_cell.length_a   1.000
_cell.length_b   1.000
_cell.length_c   1.000
_cell.angle_alpha   90.00
_cell.angle_beta   90.00
_cell.angle_gamma   90.00
#
_symmetry.space_group_name_H-M   'P 1'
#
loop_
_entity.id
_entity.type
_entity.pdbx_description
1 polymer ?
#
loop_
_entity_poly.entity_id
_entity_poly.type
_entity_poly.pdbx_seq_one_letter_code
_entity_poly.pdbx_strand_id
1 'polypeptide(L)'
;MTMGIIGLFVSLFSTSTLAVAEPGAPPAAQYDKHLTCAVYYRMVAGSFKRQGNGILAAPALDQMNLMITRTKALGAALGHTEADYLSDWSDTLGVMTDQMNRNYDNIRQLKTRYQNRCKALID
;
A
#
# COMPACT_ATOMS: atom_id res chain seq x y z
N MET A 1 21.63 47.16 -42.57
CA MET A 1 20.50 46.26 -42.24
C MET A 1 21.09 44.89 -41.98
N THR A 2 20.92 44.39 -40.76
CA THR A 2 21.62 43.27 -40.14
C THR A 2 21.13 41.90 -40.60
N MET A 3 22.07 40.96 -40.69
CA MET A 3 21.90 39.53 -40.92
C MET A 3 21.02 38.86 -39.84
N GLY A 4 20.42 37.71 -40.19
CA GLY A 4 19.86 36.78 -39.20
C GLY A 4 19.07 35.63 -39.81
N ILE A 5 19.77 34.67 -40.45
CA ILE A 5 19.25 33.32 -40.70
C ILE A 5 19.68 32.44 -39.51
N ILE A 6 18.88 31.41 -39.23
CA ILE A 6 19.11 30.24 -38.35
C ILE A 6 18.40 30.33 -37.00
N GLY A 7 17.26 29.65 -36.92
CA GLY A 7 16.70 29.11 -35.69
C GLY A 7 15.52 28.21 -36.03
N LEU A 8 15.32 27.05 -35.43
CA LEU A 8 16.14 26.21 -34.57
C LEU A 8 15.45 24.83 -34.66
N PHE A 9 16.24 23.75 -34.71
CA PHE A 9 15.76 22.39 -34.93
C PHE A 9 14.65 21.97 -33.94
N VAL A 10 13.64 21.28 -34.48
CA VAL A 10 12.65 20.50 -33.74
C VAL A 10 13.40 19.44 -32.91
N SER A 11 13.15 19.42 -31.61
CA SER A 11 13.38 18.22 -30.79
C SER A 11 12.36 18.18 -29.67
N LEU A 12 11.21 17.58 -29.99
CA LEU A 12 10.31 16.97 -29.01
C LEU A 12 11.06 15.80 -28.38
N PHE A 13 11.86 16.09 -27.35
CA PHE A 13 12.32 15.04 -26.46
C PHE A 13 11.14 14.63 -25.58
N SER A 14 10.40 13.63 -26.05
CA SER A 14 9.51 12.82 -25.23
C SER A 14 10.35 12.17 -24.12
N THR A 15 10.46 12.84 -22.98
CA THR A 15 10.94 12.20 -21.76
C THR A 15 9.89 11.20 -21.33
N SER A 16 10.13 9.94 -21.73
CA SER A 16 9.48 8.79 -21.13
C SER A 16 9.76 8.84 -19.64
N THR A 17 8.75 9.17 -18.83
CA THR A 17 8.83 9.07 -17.38
C THR A 17 9.01 7.61 -17.02
N LEU A 18 10.26 7.22 -16.82
CA LEU A 18 10.63 6.05 -16.06
C LEU A 18 10.05 6.25 -14.64
N ALA A 19 9.17 5.35 -14.22
CA ALA A 19 8.65 5.30 -12.86
C ALA A 19 9.79 4.96 -11.89
N VAL A 20 10.52 6.01 -11.49
CA VAL A 20 11.40 6.02 -10.33
C VAL A 20 10.50 5.82 -9.11
N ALA A 21 10.87 4.89 -8.23
CA ALA A 21 10.24 4.76 -6.93
C ALA A 21 10.34 6.10 -6.20
N GLU A 22 9.22 6.79 -5.99
CA GLU A 22 9.22 8.15 -5.42
C GLU A 22 9.60 8.15 -3.94
N PRO A 23 10.67 8.86 -3.53
CA PRO A 23 10.88 9.23 -2.15
C PRO A 23 9.91 10.37 -1.80
N GLY A 24 8.94 10.13 -0.92
CA GLY A 24 8.08 11.19 -0.37
C GLY A 24 6.61 11.17 -0.79
N ALA A 25 5.98 9.99 -0.89
CA ALA A 25 4.52 9.92 -1.01
C ALA A 25 3.85 10.76 0.10
N PRO A 26 2.76 11.49 -0.17
CA PRO A 26 2.08 12.29 0.83
C PRO A 26 1.74 11.47 2.08
N PRO A 27 1.78 12.06 3.30
CA PRO A 27 1.53 11.31 4.53
C PRO A 27 0.20 10.53 4.53
N ALA A 28 -0.84 11.07 3.90
CA ALA A 28 -2.12 10.38 3.71
C ALA A 28 -2.01 9.13 2.81
N ALA A 29 -1.27 9.21 1.70
CA ALA A 29 -1.05 8.05 0.84
C ALA A 29 -0.19 6.96 1.52
N GLN A 30 0.71 7.35 2.42
CA GLN A 30 1.45 6.40 3.26
C GLN A 30 0.56 5.78 4.33
N TYR A 31 -0.32 6.57 4.94
CA TYR A 31 -1.32 6.11 5.91
C TYR A 31 -2.16 4.97 5.32
N ASP A 32 -2.78 5.19 4.16
CA ASP A 32 -3.63 4.20 3.50
C ASP A 32 -2.87 2.90 3.16
N LYS A 33 -1.62 3.04 2.71
CA LYS A 33 -0.74 1.90 2.37
C LYS A 33 -0.46 1.05 3.61
N HIS A 34 -0.05 1.67 4.71
CA HIS A 34 0.25 0.96 5.95
C HIS A 34 -1.02 0.35 6.57
N LEU A 35 -2.15 1.06 6.52
CA LEU A 35 -3.45 0.55 6.99
C LEU A 35 -3.85 -0.71 6.23
N THR A 36 -3.82 -0.63 4.90
CA THR A 36 -4.11 -1.76 4.00
C THR A 36 -3.23 -2.96 4.32
N CYS A 37 -1.93 -2.73 4.54
CA CYS A 37 -1.00 -3.81 4.85
C CYS A 37 -1.16 -4.39 6.24
N ALA A 38 -1.56 -3.60 7.23
CA ALA A 38 -1.91 -4.10 8.55
C ALA A 38 -3.14 -5.04 8.47
N VAL A 39 -4.18 -4.62 7.76
CA VAL A 39 -5.38 -5.45 7.52
C VAL A 39 -5.03 -6.71 6.72
N TYR A 40 -4.20 -6.61 5.70
CA TYR A 40 -3.70 -7.77 4.95
C TYR A 40 -3.05 -8.81 5.87
N TYR A 41 -2.11 -8.39 6.72
CA TYR A 41 -1.43 -9.30 7.63
C TYR A 41 -2.34 -9.89 8.70
N ARG A 42 -3.36 -9.15 9.17
CA ARG A 42 -4.45 -9.69 10.00
C ARG A 42 -5.15 -10.85 9.29
N MET A 43 -5.51 -10.69 8.02
CA MET A 43 -6.20 -11.72 7.24
C MET A 43 -5.32 -12.94 7.01
N VAL A 44 -4.02 -12.75 6.75
CA VAL A 44 -3.03 -13.83 6.62
C VAL A 44 -2.91 -14.62 7.93
N ALA A 45 -2.71 -13.94 9.06
CA ALA A 45 -2.64 -14.56 10.38
C ALA A 45 -3.93 -15.34 10.69
N GLY A 46 -5.09 -14.76 10.39
CA GLY A 46 -6.39 -15.42 10.55
C GLY A 46 -6.52 -16.67 9.66
N SER A 47 -6.01 -16.63 8.43
CA SER A 47 -5.99 -17.79 7.53
C SER A 47 -5.15 -18.93 8.09
N PHE A 48 -3.95 -18.63 8.59
CA PHE A 48 -3.08 -19.64 9.21
C PHE A 48 -3.73 -20.28 10.44
N LYS A 49 -4.34 -19.46 11.32
CA LYS A 49 -5.08 -19.95 12.48
C LYS A 49 -6.23 -20.89 12.09
N ARG A 50 -7.05 -20.53 11.09
CA ARG A 50 -8.16 -21.37 10.60
C ARG A 50 -7.70 -22.70 9.97
N GLN A 51 -6.50 -22.75 9.42
CA GLN A 51 -5.91 -23.95 8.82
C GLN A 51 -5.19 -24.85 9.83
N GLY A 52 -5.22 -24.52 11.13
CA GLY A 52 -4.46 -25.25 12.16
C GLY A 52 -2.97 -24.94 12.18
N ASN A 53 -2.50 -24.02 11.33
CA ASN A 53 -1.10 -23.61 11.22
C ASN A 53 -0.78 -22.39 12.10
N GLY A 54 -1.24 -22.41 13.36
CA GLY A 54 -1.15 -21.26 14.27
C GLY A 54 0.27 -20.71 14.46
N ILE A 55 1.30 -21.56 14.37
CA ILE A 55 2.71 -21.15 14.46
C ILE A 55 3.12 -20.21 13.31
N LEU A 56 2.55 -20.38 12.11
CA LEU A 56 2.80 -19.52 10.96
C LEU A 56 2.06 -18.16 11.07
N ALA A 57 1.12 -18.03 12.00
CA ALA A 57 0.43 -16.77 12.24
C ALA A 57 1.30 -15.75 12.98
N ALA A 58 2.27 -16.18 13.79
CA ALA A 58 3.09 -15.27 14.60
C ALA A 58 3.87 -14.26 13.75
N PRO A 59 4.63 -14.67 12.71
CA PRO A 59 5.30 -13.69 11.84
C PRO A 59 4.35 -12.70 11.18
N ALA A 60 3.15 -13.14 10.78
CA ALA A 60 2.15 -12.25 10.20
C ALA A 60 1.59 -11.25 11.24
N LEU A 61 1.43 -11.66 12.50
CA LEU A 61 1.01 -10.76 13.58
C LEU A 61 2.07 -9.70 13.88
N ASP A 62 3.35 -10.06 13.84
CA ASP A 62 4.44 -9.10 14.03
C ASP A 62 4.44 -8.03 12.93
N GLN A 63 4.27 -8.45 11.67
CA GLN A 63 4.16 -7.52 10.54
C GLN A 63 2.90 -6.67 10.60
N MET A 64 1.77 -7.23 11.07
CA MET A 64 0.56 -6.47 11.35
C MET A 64 0.85 -5.36 12.37
N ASN A 65 1.45 -5.69 13.51
CA ASN A 65 1.73 -4.73 14.58
C ASN A 65 2.69 -3.62 14.15
N LEU A 66 3.70 -3.95 13.33
CA LEU A 66 4.57 -2.94 12.73
C LEU A 66 3.79 -1.95 11.86
N MET A 67 2.90 -2.45 11.00
CA MET A 67 2.09 -1.61 10.13
C MET A 67 1.06 -0.79 10.91
N ILE A 68 0.47 -1.33 11.98
CA ILE A 68 -0.40 -0.58 12.90
C ILE A 68 0.36 0.60 13.50
N THR A 69 1.56 0.36 14.04
CA THR A 69 2.40 1.41 14.64
C THR A 69 2.67 2.54 13.64
N ARG A 70 3.08 2.19 12.42
CA ARG A 70 3.36 3.18 11.36
C ARG A 70 2.12 3.95 10.92
N THR A 71 0.99 3.25 10.73
CA THR A 71 -0.29 3.86 10.35
C THR A 71 -0.75 4.85 11.42
N LYS A 72 -0.71 4.46 12.70
CA LYS A 72 -1.12 5.33 13.80
C LYS A 72 -0.22 6.55 13.96
N ALA A 73 1.10 6.40 13.77
CA ALA A 73 2.02 7.53 13.79
C ALA A 73 1.72 8.54 12.67
N LEU A 74 1.45 8.06 11.45
CA LEU A 74 1.02 8.90 10.33
C LEU A 74 -0.34 9.55 10.57
N GLY A 75 -1.30 8.78 11.12
CA GLY A 75 -2.63 9.28 11.46
C GLY A 75 -2.57 10.41 12.47
N ALA A 76 -1.76 10.27 13.53
CA ALA A 76 -1.56 11.33 14.52
C ALA A 76 -0.97 12.60 13.87
N ALA A 77 -0.03 12.46 12.94
CA ALA A 77 0.53 13.59 12.19
C ALA A 77 -0.48 14.26 11.25
N LEU A 78 -1.51 13.53 10.82
CA LEU A 78 -2.64 14.02 10.01
C LEU A 78 -3.80 14.54 10.86
N GLY A 79 -3.72 14.45 12.19
CA GLY A 79 -4.79 14.86 13.11
C GLY A 79 -5.90 13.83 13.31
N HIS A 80 -5.69 12.56 12.89
CA HIS A 80 -6.64 11.48 13.12
C HIS A 80 -6.63 11.07 14.60
N THR A 81 -7.82 10.74 15.10
CA THR A 81 -8.03 10.12 16.41
C THR A 81 -7.94 8.60 16.32
N GLU A 82 -7.93 7.93 17.48
CA GLU A 82 -8.05 6.46 17.53
C GLU A 82 -9.40 6.00 16.95
N ALA A 83 -10.47 6.79 17.10
CA ALA A 83 -11.78 6.46 16.54
C ALA A 83 -11.76 6.47 15.01
N ASP A 84 -11.08 7.46 14.41
CA ASP A 84 -10.90 7.53 12.95
C ASP A 84 -10.13 6.31 12.45
N TYR A 85 -9.01 5.96 13.11
CA TYR A 85 -8.24 4.75 12.78
C TYR A 85 -9.08 3.46 12.85
N LEU A 86 -9.91 3.31 13.89
CA LEU A 86 -10.77 2.12 14.03
C LEU A 86 -11.86 2.07 12.96
N SER A 87 -12.40 3.23 12.57
CA SER A 87 -13.35 3.34 11.46
C SER A 87 -12.68 2.91 10.15
N ASP A 88 -11.54 3.53 9.81
CA ASP A 88 -10.80 3.25 8.58
C ASP A 88 -10.34 1.79 8.51
N TRP A 89 -9.96 1.21 9.65
CA TRP A 89 -9.64 -0.21 9.77
C TRP A 89 -10.83 -1.10 9.42
N SER A 90 -12.00 -0.81 9.99
CA SER A 90 -13.22 -1.57 9.75
C SER A 90 -13.61 -1.51 8.27
N ASP A 91 -13.57 -0.31 7.68
CA ASP A 91 -13.89 -0.09 6.27
C ASP A 91 -12.90 -0.82 5.35
N THR A 92 -11.61 -0.69 5.63
CA THR A 92 -10.55 -1.38 4.86
C THR A 92 -10.69 -2.90 4.96
N LEU A 93 -10.98 -3.44 6.14
CA LEU A 93 -11.25 -4.86 6.32
C LEU A 93 -12.48 -5.33 5.54
N GLY A 94 -13.55 -4.53 5.53
CA GLY A 94 -14.76 -4.79 4.75
C GLY A 94 -14.46 -4.86 3.26
N VAL A 95 -13.83 -3.80 2.71
CA VAL A 95 -13.46 -3.71 1.30
C VAL A 95 -12.54 -4.86 0.89
N MET A 96 -11.52 -5.17 1.67
CA MET A 96 -10.58 -6.25 1.33
C MET A 96 -11.23 -7.63 1.39
N THR A 97 -12.08 -7.87 2.38
CA THR A 97 -12.85 -9.12 2.47
C THR A 97 -13.75 -9.29 1.26
N ASP A 98 -14.46 -8.22 0.90
CA ASP A 98 -15.32 -8.18 -0.29
C ASP A 98 -14.57 -8.42 -1.59
N GLN A 99 -13.41 -7.78 -1.77
CA GLN A 99 -12.58 -7.97 -2.96
C GLN A 99 -12.07 -9.41 -3.06
N MET A 100 -11.69 -10.01 -1.93
CA MET A 100 -11.25 -11.40 -1.92
C MET A 100 -12.40 -12.37 -2.21
N ASN A 101 -13.61 -12.07 -1.74
CA ASN A 101 -14.79 -12.88 -2.01
C ASN A 101 -15.29 -12.72 -3.44
N ARG A 102 -15.29 -11.51 -4.01
CA ARG A 102 -15.84 -11.28 -5.37
C ARG A 102 -14.88 -11.67 -6.49
N ASN A 103 -13.58 -11.72 -6.24
CA ASN A 103 -12.56 -11.91 -7.28
C ASN A 103 -12.06 -13.36 -7.34
N TYR A 104 -12.96 -14.34 -7.41
CA TYR A 104 -12.63 -15.77 -7.37
C TYR A 104 -11.61 -16.17 -8.45
N ASP A 105 -11.80 -15.72 -9.68
CA ASP A 105 -10.94 -16.10 -10.82
C ASP A 105 -9.50 -15.58 -10.68
N ASN A 106 -9.32 -14.41 -10.04
CA ASN A 106 -8.00 -13.78 -9.91
C ASN A 106 -7.52 -13.65 -8.46
N ILE A 107 -8.10 -14.41 -7.54
CA ILE A 107 -7.80 -14.30 -6.11
C ILE A 107 -6.32 -14.54 -5.81
N ARG A 108 -5.68 -15.45 -6.56
CA ARG A 108 -4.24 -15.72 -6.45
C ARG A 108 -3.42 -14.47 -6.80
N GLN A 109 -3.71 -13.84 -7.93
CA GLN A 109 -3.01 -12.62 -8.36
C GLN A 109 -3.24 -11.48 -7.38
N LEU A 110 -4.48 -11.32 -6.89
CA LEU A 110 -4.82 -10.30 -5.90
C LEU A 110 -3.99 -10.47 -4.62
N LYS A 111 -3.92 -11.70 -4.09
CA LYS A 111 -3.09 -12.02 -2.92
C LYS A 111 -1.60 -11.73 -3.16
N THR A 112 -1.06 -12.13 -4.32
CA THR A 112 0.33 -11.84 -4.69
C THR A 112 0.61 -10.34 -4.78
N ARG A 113 -0.31 -9.54 -5.32
CA ARG A 113 -0.17 -8.07 -5.36
C ARG A 113 -0.11 -7.48 -3.96
N TYR A 114 -0.99 -7.89 -3.05
CA TYR A 114 -0.93 -7.44 -1.66
C TYR A 114 0.38 -7.86 -0.99
N GLN A 115 0.78 -9.12 -1.14
CA GLN A 115 2.03 -9.62 -0.59
C GLN A 115 3.24 -8.78 -1.05
N ASN A 116 3.37 -8.55 -2.36
CA ASN A 116 4.50 -7.80 -2.91
C ASN A 116 4.51 -6.35 -2.43
N ARG A 117 3.34 -5.68 -2.45
CA ARG A 117 3.20 -4.30 -1.97
C ARG A 117 3.54 -4.17 -0.49
N CYS A 118 3.03 -5.09 0.33
CA CYS A 118 3.23 -5.01 1.77
C CYS A 118 4.63 -5.45 2.22
N LYS A 119 5.27 -6.35 1.48
CA LYS A 119 6.68 -6.69 1.72
C LYS A 119 7.60 -5.51 1.44
N ALA A 120 7.37 -4.78 0.35
CA ALA A 120 8.15 -3.58 -0.02
C ALA A 120 8.02 -2.40 0.97
N LEU A 121 7.10 -2.48 1.94
CA LEU A 121 6.98 -1.49 3.00
C LEU A 121 7.67 -1.93 4.30
N ILE A 122 8.10 -3.19 4.41
CA ILE A 122 8.80 -3.72 5.58
C ILE A 122 10.31 -3.57 5.40
N ASP A 123 10.77 -3.96 4.22
CA ASP A 123 12.17 -3.88 3.77
C ASP A 123 12.64 -2.41 3.66
#